data_AF-A0AAP1QV58-F1
#
_entry.id   AF-A0AAP1QV58-F1
#
_cell.length_a   1.000
_cell.length_b   1.000
_cell.length_c   1.000
_cell.angle_alpha   90.00
_cell.angle_beta   90.00
_cell.angle_gamma   90.00
#
_symmetry.space_group_name_H-M   'P 1'
#
loop_
_entity.id
_entity.type
_entity.pdbx_description
1 polymer ?
#
loop_
_entity_poly.entity_id
_entity_poly.type
_entity_poly.pdbx_seq_one_letter_code
_entity_poly.pdbx_strand_id
1 'polypeptide(L)'
;MDLVKDTFKDRVSDIEIYFDLVNNIEVAIGAGGAVLDVNGKAYRIKPEQQKIMYSGIYLHLYNLIESIITLLIEAVERHAAEGIDGKLMLLTEEMRKLYVKSIAAPYDESLSSDKRLEKALLLFEQVLNLKPVEIKIPPGGGGNWDTQEIHRLSASIGITLNLPEQLREKVNKKFRNDKGPIRLIKEIRNKLAHGSLSFTECGANHVASEFRQLIDIVKEYLQFLISEYEKYIDRNGYKVA
;
A
#
# COMPACT_ATOMS: atom_id res chain seq x y z
N MET A 1 -1.85 -15.77 -5.72
CA MET A 1 -1.52 -14.97 -4.52
C MET A 1 -0.02 -14.95 -4.21
N ASP A 2 0.76 -15.91 -4.71
CA ASP A 2 2.20 -16.06 -4.40
C ASP A 2 3.02 -14.81 -4.65
N LEU A 3 2.86 -14.17 -5.82
CA LEU A 3 3.56 -12.91 -6.14
C LEU A 3 3.36 -11.81 -5.07
N VAL A 4 2.15 -11.70 -4.49
CA VAL A 4 1.86 -10.73 -3.43
C VAL A 4 2.65 -11.08 -2.17
N LYS A 5 2.64 -12.35 -1.78
CA LYS A 5 3.30 -12.86 -0.57
C LYS A 5 4.81 -12.77 -0.68
N ASP A 6 5.39 -13.11 -1.83
CA ASP A 6 6.83 -13.02 -2.10
C ASP A 6 7.27 -11.56 -2.07
N THR A 7 6.55 -10.67 -2.78
CA THR A 7 6.85 -9.23 -2.77
C THR A 7 6.73 -8.63 -1.36
N PHE A 8 5.73 -9.05 -0.58
CA PHE A 8 5.59 -8.63 0.81
C PHE A 8 6.79 -9.05 1.64
N LYS A 9 7.20 -10.32 1.54
CA LYS A 9 8.33 -10.88 2.27
C LYS A 9 9.64 -10.16 1.92
N ASP A 10 9.91 -9.96 0.63
CA ASP A 10 11.13 -9.31 0.15
C ASP A 10 11.21 -7.86 0.63
N ARG A 11 10.13 -7.09 0.47
CA ARG A 11 10.09 -5.69 0.91
C ARG A 11 10.16 -5.54 2.42
N VAL A 12 9.55 -6.46 3.17
CA VAL A 12 9.71 -6.50 4.63
C VAL A 12 11.17 -6.80 4.98
N SER A 13 11.81 -7.75 4.31
CA SER A 13 13.23 -8.06 4.53
C SER A 13 14.12 -6.82 4.31
N ASP A 14 13.90 -6.06 3.23
CA ASP A 14 14.64 -4.83 2.97
C ASP A 14 14.44 -3.78 4.09
N ILE A 15 13.19 -3.62 4.56
CA ILE A 15 12.87 -2.71 5.67
C ILE A 15 13.56 -3.14 6.97
N GLU A 16 13.57 -4.43 7.27
CA GLU A 16 14.19 -4.96 8.48
C GLU A 16 15.72 -4.79 8.45
N ILE A 17 16.36 -5.06 7.29
CA ILE A 17 17.80 -4.83 7.08
C ILE A 17 18.14 -3.35 7.24
N TYR A 18 17.33 -2.46 6.64
CA TYR A 18 17.55 -1.03 6.77
C TYR A 18 17.33 -0.55 8.21
N PHE A 19 16.28 -1.02 8.87
CA PHE A 19 15.98 -0.68 10.25
C PHE A 19 17.10 -1.12 11.20
N ASP A 20 17.66 -2.32 11.01
CA ASP A 20 18.79 -2.81 11.80
C ASP A 20 19.99 -1.85 11.72
N LEU A 21 20.36 -1.42 10.51
CA LEU A 21 21.42 -0.42 10.31
C LEU A 21 21.12 0.88 11.08
N VAL A 22 19.92 1.43 10.92
CA VAL A 22 19.55 2.71 11.54
C VAL A 22 19.52 2.59 13.07
N ASN A 23 18.98 1.49 13.59
CA ASN A 23 18.91 1.20 15.02
C ASN A 23 20.31 1.06 15.64
N ASN A 24 21.21 0.32 14.98
CA ASN A 24 22.59 0.15 15.47
C ASN A 24 23.37 1.48 15.46
N ILE A 25 23.10 2.36 14.49
CA ILE A 25 23.66 3.72 14.48
C ILE A 25 23.12 4.55 15.66
N GLU A 26 21.82 4.48 15.99
CA GLU A 26 21.26 5.17 17.15
C GLU A 26 21.93 4.74 18.45
N VAL A 27 22.07 3.42 18.65
CA VAL A 27 22.71 2.85 19.83
C VAL A 27 24.16 3.33 19.94
N ALA A 28 24.92 3.30 18.84
CA ALA A 28 26.32 3.75 18.81
C ALA A 28 26.46 5.26 19.09
N ILE A 29 25.54 6.09 18.58
CA ILE A 29 25.50 7.53 18.89
C ILE A 29 25.23 7.74 20.38
N GLY A 30 24.26 7.02 20.96
CA GLY A 30 23.91 7.09 22.38
C GLY A 30 25.01 6.61 23.32
N ALA A 31 25.83 5.64 22.90
CA ALA A 31 26.96 5.10 23.66
C ALA A 31 28.23 5.97 23.63
N GLY A 32 28.19 7.15 22.99
CA GLY A 32 29.30 8.10 23.00
C GLY A 32 30.11 8.18 21.70
N GLY A 33 29.73 7.46 20.64
CA GLY A 33 30.31 7.69 19.31
C GLY A 33 30.01 6.62 18.27
N ALA A 34 29.21 6.95 17.27
CA ALA A 34 29.19 6.25 15.99
C ALA A 34 30.33 6.77 15.11
N VAL A 35 31.53 6.22 15.29
CA VAL A 35 32.74 6.56 14.54
C VAL A 35 33.15 5.38 13.67
N LEU A 36 33.25 5.61 12.37
CA LEU A 36 33.75 4.65 11.39
C LEU A 36 35.20 4.98 11.05
N ASP A 37 36.06 3.98 10.85
CA ASP A 37 37.36 4.19 10.22
C ASP A 37 37.19 4.17 8.69
N VAL A 38 37.49 5.29 8.04
CA VAL A 38 37.44 5.44 6.59
C VAL A 38 38.82 5.87 6.11
N ASN A 39 39.57 4.93 5.53
CA ASN A 39 40.93 5.15 5.02
C ASN A 39 41.89 5.73 6.09
N GLY A 40 41.84 5.20 7.32
CA GLY A 40 42.68 5.65 8.43
C GLY A 40 42.22 6.97 9.06
N LYS A 41 41.00 7.44 8.75
CA LYS A 41 40.41 8.66 9.30
C LYS A 41 39.11 8.34 10.03
N ALA A 42 39.01 8.83 11.26
CA ALA A 42 37.79 8.75 12.05
C ALA A 42 36.68 9.59 11.41
N TYR A 43 35.65 8.92 10.90
CA TYR A 43 34.43 9.52 10.39
C TYR A 43 33.33 9.40 11.43
N ARG A 44 32.95 10.53 12.04
CA ARG A 44 31.85 10.57 13.00
C ARG A 44 30.52 10.77 12.27
N ILE A 45 29.59 9.84 12.46
CA ILE A 45 28.22 9.97 11.98
C ILE A 45 27.57 11.17 12.69
N LYS A 46 27.02 12.10 11.90
CA LYS A 46 26.36 13.30 12.41
C LYS A 46 24.90 13.01 12.76
N PRO A 47 24.33 13.68 13.77
CA PRO A 47 22.90 13.56 14.11
C PRO A 47 21.98 13.82 12.92
N GLU A 48 22.31 14.75 12.02
CA GLU A 48 21.52 15.04 10.82
C GLU A 48 21.48 13.84 9.86
N GLN A 49 22.57 13.09 9.74
CA GLN A 49 22.61 11.89 8.90
C GLN A 49 21.72 10.79 9.46
N GLN A 50 21.69 10.63 10.78
CA GLN A 50 20.75 9.72 11.46
C GLN A 50 19.29 10.13 11.21
N LYS A 51 18.97 11.42 11.33
CA LYS A 51 17.62 11.94 11.06
C LYS A 51 17.19 11.71 9.61
N ILE A 52 18.11 11.88 8.66
CA ILE A 52 17.86 11.55 7.26
C ILE A 52 17.58 10.06 7.10
N MET A 53 18.32 9.18 7.78
CA MET A 53 18.05 7.73 7.72
C MET A 53 16.67 7.36 8.26
N TYR A 54 16.21 8.00 9.35
CA TYR A 54 14.85 7.80 9.85
C TYR A 54 13.75 8.14 8.85
N SER A 55 13.94 9.22 8.11
CA SER A 55 12.99 9.61 7.07
C SER A 55 12.87 8.56 5.94
N GLY A 56 13.95 7.81 5.68
CA GLY A 56 13.95 6.67 4.75
C GLY A 56 12.98 5.57 5.17
N ILE A 57 12.87 5.28 6.47
CA ILE A 57 11.95 4.25 6.99
C ILE A 57 10.50 4.59 6.63
N TYR A 58 10.08 5.85 6.76
CA TYR A 58 8.74 6.29 6.36
C TYR A 58 8.47 6.04 4.86
N LEU A 59 9.45 6.30 4.01
CA LEU A 59 9.33 6.06 2.57
C LEU A 59 9.21 4.56 2.27
N HIS A 60 10.05 3.72 2.89
CA HIS A 60 9.98 2.28 2.71
C HIS A 60 8.64 1.71 3.19
N LEU A 61 8.14 2.16 4.36
CA LEU A 61 6.84 1.73 4.87
C LEU A 61 5.68 2.13 3.95
N TYR A 62 5.71 3.36 3.42
CA TYR A 62 4.67 3.79 2.48
C TYR A 62 4.71 2.98 1.18
N ASN A 63 5.91 2.78 0.64
CA ASN A 63 6.11 2.02 -0.59
C ASN A 63 5.69 0.54 -0.42
N LEU A 64 5.92 -0.05 0.76
CA LEU A 64 5.38 -1.36 1.11
C LEU A 64 3.84 -1.35 1.06
N ILE A 65 3.19 -0.40 1.72
CA ILE A 65 1.71 -0.29 1.71
C ILE A 65 1.21 -0.17 0.26
N GLU A 66 1.73 0.78 -0.50
CA GLU A 66 1.29 1.05 -1.87
C GLU A 66 1.49 -0.12 -2.82
N SER A 67 2.66 -0.77 -2.75
CA SER A 67 2.96 -1.93 -3.60
C SER A 67 2.05 -3.12 -3.29
N ILE A 68 1.81 -3.40 -2.01
CA ILE A 68 0.95 -4.53 -1.62
C ILE A 68 -0.51 -4.27 -1.98
N ILE A 69 -1.04 -3.07 -1.75
CA ILE A 69 -2.42 -2.77 -2.16
C ILE A 69 -2.58 -2.87 -3.67
N THR A 70 -1.62 -2.34 -4.45
CA THR A 70 -1.63 -2.46 -5.92
C THR A 70 -1.64 -3.91 -6.37
N LEU A 71 -0.75 -4.74 -5.82
CA LEU A 71 -0.69 -6.17 -6.16
C LEU A 71 -1.93 -6.96 -5.72
N LEU A 72 -2.55 -6.59 -4.60
CA LEU A 72 -3.82 -7.19 -4.16
C LEU A 72 -4.96 -6.87 -5.12
N ILE A 73 -5.04 -5.64 -5.62
CA ILE A 73 -6.01 -5.25 -6.64
C ILE A 73 -5.79 -6.06 -7.92
N GLU A 74 -4.55 -6.10 -8.42
CA GLU A 74 -4.19 -6.86 -9.63
C GLU A 74 -4.48 -8.36 -9.48
N ALA A 75 -4.28 -8.92 -8.29
CA ALA A 75 -4.63 -10.30 -8.01
C ALA A 75 -6.13 -10.53 -8.15
N VAL A 76 -6.98 -9.65 -7.62
CA VAL A 76 -8.44 -9.74 -7.79
C VAL A 76 -8.83 -9.59 -9.25
N GLU A 77 -8.29 -8.60 -9.96
CA GLU A 77 -8.54 -8.37 -11.38
C GLU A 77 -8.28 -9.64 -12.22
N ARG A 78 -7.11 -10.26 -12.02
CA ARG A 78 -6.70 -11.46 -12.76
C ARG A 78 -7.59 -12.66 -12.48
N HIS A 79 -7.78 -13.00 -11.21
CA HIS A 79 -8.61 -14.17 -10.86
C HIS A 79 -10.07 -13.96 -11.24
N ALA A 80 -10.59 -12.73 -11.15
CA ALA A 80 -11.94 -12.43 -11.59
C ALA A 80 -12.09 -12.58 -13.10
N ALA A 81 -11.13 -12.10 -13.91
CA ALA A 81 -11.17 -12.22 -15.36
C ALA A 81 -11.09 -13.69 -15.82
N GLU A 82 -10.19 -14.48 -15.20
CA GLU A 82 -10.04 -15.91 -15.48
C GLU A 82 -11.26 -16.71 -15.02
N GLY A 83 -11.77 -16.47 -13.80
CA GLY A 83 -12.84 -17.27 -13.19
C GLY A 83 -14.23 -17.07 -13.77
N ILE A 84 -14.47 -15.97 -14.50
CA ILE A 84 -15.74 -15.74 -15.22
C ILE A 84 -15.72 -16.26 -16.65
N ASP A 85 -14.55 -16.58 -17.23
CA ASP A 85 -14.43 -17.10 -18.60
C ASP A 85 -15.19 -16.21 -19.63
N GLY A 86 -14.94 -14.90 -19.57
CA GLY A 86 -15.58 -13.89 -20.42
C GLY A 86 -17.04 -13.54 -20.08
N LYS A 87 -17.71 -14.31 -19.20
CA LYS A 87 -19.13 -14.11 -18.90
C LYS A 87 -19.33 -13.06 -17.80
N LEU A 88 -19.39 -11.78 -18.17
CA LEU A 88 -19.58 -10.64 -17.24
C LEU A 88 -20.79 -10.79 -16.29
N MET A 89 -21.83 -11.51 -16.71
CA MET A 89 -23.00 -11.81 -15.87
C MET A 89 -22.68 -12.66 -14.64
N LEU A 90 -21.55 -13.39 -14.66
CA LEU A 90 -21.08 -14.17 -13.53
C LEU A 90 -20.42 -13.29 -12.45
N LEU A 91 -20.08 -12.03 -12.73
CA LEU A 91 -19.58 -11.12 -11.70
C LEU A 91 -20.68 -10.74 -10.70
N THR A 92 -20.30 -10.59 -9.44
CA THR A 92 -21.14 -9.96 -8.41
C THR A 92 -21.53 -8.53 -8.81
N GLU A 93 -22.56 -7.99 -8.18
CA GLU A 93 -23.04 -6.64 -8.47
C GLU A 93 -21.95 -5.58 -8.19
N GLU A 94 -21.21 -5.75 -7.10
CA GLU A 94 -20.07 -4.92 -6.68
C GLU A 94 -18.97 -4.90 -7.75
N MET A 95 -18.53 -6.09 -8.18
CA MET A 95 -17.49 -6.22 -9.20
C MET A 95 -17.95 -5.70 -10.56
N ARG A 96 -19.21 -5.93 -10.92
CA ARG A 96 -19.79 -5.39 -12.16
C ARG A 96 -19.87 -3.86 -12.13
N LYS A 97 -20.24 -3.27 -10.98
CA LYS A 97 -20.22 -1.81 -10.80
C LYS A 97 -18.81 -1.25 -10.95
N LEU A 98 -17.80 -1.88 -10.35
CA LEU A 98 -16.40 -1.47 -10.51
C LEU A 98 -15.93 -1.55 -11.96
N TYR A 99 -16.26 -2.66 -12.63
CA TYR A 99 -15.94 -2.85 -14.04
C TYR A 99 -16.60 -1.80 -14.94
N VAL A 100 -17.89 -1.54 -14.77
CA VAL A 100 -18.59 -0.49 -15.54
C VAL A 100 -18.02 0.89 -15.19
N LYS A 101 -17.67 1.15 -13.92
CA LYS A 101 -17.09 2.43 -13.50
C LYS A 101 -15.74 2.69 -14.17
N SER A 102 -14.88 1.67 -14.31
CA SER A 102 -13.59 1.86 -15.00
C SER A 102 -13.72 2.15 -16.50
N ILE A 103 -14.90 1.89 -17.08
CA ILE A 103 -15.24 2.16 -18.48
C ILE A 103 -15.97 3.50 -18.63
N ALA A 104 -16.99 3.76 -17.82
CA ALA A 104 -17.91 4.90 -17.95
C ALA A 104 -17.42 6.18 -17.25
N ALA A 105 -16.70 6.03 -16.14
CA ALA A 105 -16.09 7.12 -15.39
C ALA A 105 -14.61 6.79 -15.13
N PRO A 106 -13.82 6.65 -16.20
CA PRO A 106 -12.43 6.27 -16.07
C PRO A 106 -11.67 7.33 -15.26
N TYR A 107 -10.69 6.87 -14.48
CA TYR A 107 -10.10 7.61 -13.36
C TYR A 107 -9.42 8.94 -13.71
N ASP A 108 -9.13 9.13 -15.00
CA ASP A 108 -8.54 10.34 -15.53
C ASP A 108 -9.65 11.29 -15.97
N GLU A 109 -9.92 12.32 -15.16
CA GLU A 109 -10.91 13.36 -15.47
C GLU A 109 -10.62 14.11 -16.78
N SER A 110 -9.41 13.98 -17.33
CA SER A 110 -9.04 14.52 -18.65
C SER A 110 -9.50 13.65 -19.83
N LEU A 111 -10.17 12.52 -19.58
CA LEU A 111 -10.68 11.64 -20.63
C LEU A 111 -11.76 12.35 -21.44
N SER A 112 -11.38 12.70 -22.68
CA SER A 112 -12.25 13.30 -23.69
C SER A 112 -13.49 12.44 -23.96
N SER A 113 -14.53 13.05 -24.50
CA SER A 113 -15.74 12.35 -24.96
C SER A 113 -15.41 11.15 -25.86
N ASP A 114 -14.38 11.27 -26.70
CA ASP A 114 -13.99 10.24 -27.67
C ASP A 114 -13.42 9.00 -26.98
N LYS A 115 -12.55 9.17 -25.97
CA LYS A 115 -12.01 8.02 -25.22
C LYS A 115 -13.10 7.32 -24.39
N ARG A 116 -14.13 8.04 -23.93
CA ARG A 116 -15.30 7.42 -23.28
C ARG A 116 -16.11 6.59 -24.28
N LEU A 117 -16.28 7.08 -25.51
CA LEU A 117 -16.92 6.34 -26.59
C LEU A 117 -16.13 5.07 -26.95
N GLU A 118 -14.81 5.16 -27.09
CA GLU A 118 -13.93 4.00 -27.34
C GLU A 118 -14.09 2.93 -26.25
N LYS A 119 -14.12 3.34 -24.98
CA LYS A 119 -14.35 2.43 -23.85
C LYS A 119 -15.74 1.81 -23.87
N ALA A 120 -16.78 2.57 -24.24
CA ALA A 120 -18.13 2.03 -24.39
C ALA A 120 -18.23 1.01 -25.54
N LEU A 121 -17.55 1.25 -26.66
CA LEU A 121 -17.46 0.29 -27.76
C LEU A 121 -16.74 -0.99 -27.33
N LEU A 122 -15.63 -0.86 -26.59
CA LEU A 122 -14.92 -2.01 -26.02
C LEU A 122 -15.82 -2.86 -25.10
N LEU A 123 -16.62 -2.21 -24.26
CA LEU A 123 -17.61 -2.91 -23.42
C LEU A 123 -18.59 -3.73 -24.26
N PHE A 124 -19.12 -3.17 -25.35
CA PHE A 124 -20.01 -3.90 -26.26
C PHE A 124 -19.31 -5.12 -26.88
N GLU A 125 -18.08 -4.96 -27.37
CA GLU A 125 -17.30 -6.06 -27.93
C GLU A 125 -17.05 -7.17 -26.89
N GLN A 126 -16.78 -6.81 -25.64
CA GLN A 126 -16.56 -7.74 -24.54
C GLN A 126 -17.84 -8.47 -24.12
N VAL A 127 -18.99 -7.78 -24.06
CA VAL A 127 -20.30 -8.40 -23.79
C VAL A 127 -20.68 -9.40 -24.87
N LEU A 128 -20.32 -9.13 -26.13
CA LEU A 128 -20.53 -10.01 -27.27
C LEU A 128 -19.47 -11.12 -27.39
N ASN A 129 -18.52 -11.22 -26.44
CA ASN A 129 -17.40 -12.15 -26.45
C ASN A 129 -16.51 -12.04 -27.71
N LEU A 130 -16.48 -10.87 -28.35
CA LEU A 130 -15.61 -10.58 -29.50
C LEU A 130 -14.19 -10.24 -29.05
N LYS A 131 -14.03 -9.76 -27.82
CA LYS A 131 -12.74 -9.47 -27.17
C LYS A 131 -12.69 -10.03 -25.76
N PRO A 132 -11.49 -10.40 -25.25
CA PRO A 132 -11.32 -10.81 -23.86
C PRO A 132 -11.78 -9.74 -22.88
N VAL A 133 -12.37 -10.18 -21.76
CA VAL A 133 -12.73 -9.30 -20.65
C VAL A 133 -11.47 -8.93 -19.87
N GLU A 134 -11.19 -7.64 -19.78
CA GLU A 134 -10.11 -7.10 -18.95
C GLU A 134 -10.71 -6.35 -17.76
N ILE A 135 -10.69 -6.98 -16.59
CA ILE A 135 -11.20 -6.34 -15.38
C ILE A 135 -10.15 -5.35 -14.89
N LYS A 136 -10.56 -4.09 -14.78
CA LYS A 136 -9.78 -3.02 -14.16
C LYS A 136 -10.56 -2.40 -13.02
N ILE A 137 -10.03 -2.52 -11.82
CA ILE A 137 -10.57 -1.92 -10.60
C ILE A 137 -9.89 -0.54 -10.46
N PRO A 138 -10.66 0.55 -10.46
CA PRO A 138 -10.07 1.87 -10.30
C PRO A 138 -9.37 1.99 -8.93
N PRO A 139 -8.07 2.34 -8.88
CA PRO A 139 -7.35 2.43 -7.62
C PRO A 139 -7.93 3.58 -6.80
N GLY A 140 -8.74 3.27 -5.79
CA GLY A 140 -9.31 4.25 -4.86
C GLY A 140 -8.24 5.19 -4.28
N GLY A 141 -8.57 6.47 -4.08
CA GLY A 141 -7.66 7.43 -3.46
C GLY A 141 -6.43 7.85 -4.28
N GLY A 142 -6.32 7.53 -5.58
CA GLY A 142 -5.27 8.04 -6.46
C GLY A 142 -3.83 7.75 -6.01
N GLY A 143 -3.59 6.57 -5.43
CA GLY A 143 -2.29 6.20 -4.89
C GLY A 143 -1.97 6.83 -3.53
N ASN A 144 -2.95 7.41 -2.84
CA ASN A 144 -2.82 7.95 -1.48
C ASN A 144 -3.42 7.02 -0.43
N TRP A 145 -2.90 5.80 -0.34
CA TRP A 145 -3.40 4.77 0.56
C TRP A 145 -3.28 5.13 2.04
N ASP A 146 -4.42 5.08 2.73
CA ASP A 146 -4.53 4.95 4.18
C ASP A 146 -5.60 3.92 4.54
N THR A 147 -5.83 3.69 5.84
CA THR A 147 -6.80 2.70 6.31
C THR A 147 -8.22 2.96 5.83
N GLN A 148 -8.62 4.23 5.67
CA GLN A 148 -9.95 4.59 5.22
C GLN A 148 -10.12 4.31 3.73
N GLU A 149 -9.15 4.72 2.92
CA GLU A 149 -9.17 4.47 1.47
C GLU A 149 -9.10 2.97 1.16
N ILE A 150 -8.28 2.22 1.88
CA ILE A 150 -8.20 0.76 1.76
C ILE A 150 -9.55 0.13 2.11
N HIS A 151 -10.17 0.50 3.24
CA HIS A 151 -11.46 -0.05 3.64
C HIS A 151 -12.58 0.27 2.64
N ARG A 152 -12.62 1.49 2.09
CA ARG A 152 -13.58 1.90 1.05
C ARG A 152 -13.40 1.08 -0.22
N LEU A 153 -12.16 0.91 -0.67
CA LEU A 153 -11.84 0.11 -1.84
C LEU A 153 -12.28 -1.34 -1.61
N SER A 154 -11.84 -1.98 -0.52
CA SER A 154 -12.17 -3.37 -0.23
C SER A 154 -13.69 -3.58 -0.17
N ALA A 155 -14.44 -2.68 0.47
CA ALA A 155 -15.89 -2.72 0.49
C ALA A 155 -16.49 -2.61 -0.93
N SER A 156 -15.94 -1.75 -1.80
CA SER A 156 -16.40 -1.62 -3.19
C SER A 156 -16.14 -2.86 -4.05
N ILE A 157 -15.16 -3.68 -3.70
CA ILE A 157 -14.86 -4.99 -4.32
C ILE A 157 -15.81 -6.08 -3.78
N GLY A 158 -16.45 -5.84 -2.63
CA GLY A 158 -17.25 -6.84 -1.91
C GLY A 158 -16.48 -7.57 -0.80
N ILE A 159 -15.34 -7.04 -0.37
CA ILE A 159 -14.55 -7.56 0.75
C ILE A 159 -14.87 -6.75 2.01
N THR A 160 -15.40 -7.42 3.03
CA THR A 160 -15.65 -6.80 4.35
C THR A 160 -14.44 -7.01 5.25
N LEU A 161 -13.71 -5.93 5.54
CA LEU A 161 -12.53 -5.97 6.39
C LEU A 161 -12.88 -5.86 7.87
N ASN A 162 -13.00 -7.01 8.53
CA ASN A 162 -13.23 -7.07 9.97
C ASN A 162 -11.91 -7.23 10.72
N LEU A 163 -11.26 -6.10 11.05
CA LEU A 163 -10.01 -6.14 11.81
C LEU A 163 -10.24 -6.76 13.20
N PRO A 164 -9.39 -7.70 13.64
CA PRO A 164 -9.35 -8.14 15.02
C PRO A 164 -9.19 -6.95 15.97
N GLU A 165 -9.84 -6.99 17.13
CA GLU A 165 -9.90 -5.87 18.06
C GLU A 165 -8.52 -5.30 18.42
N GLN A 166 -7.56 -6.17 18.72
CA GLN A 166 -6.18 -5.78 19.04
C GLN A 166 -5.49 -5.03 17.89
N LEU A 167 -5.68 -5.49 16.65
CA LEU A 167 -5.11 -4.84 15.47
C LEU A 167 -5.82 -3.51 15.18
N ARG A 168 -7.14 -3.48 15.33
CA ARG A 168 -7.95 -2.26 15.18
C ARG A 168 -7.50 -1.19 16.17
N GLU A 169 -7.21 -1.56 17.42
CA GLU A 169 -6.66 -0.64 18.42
C GLU A 169 -5.29 -0.12 17.99
N LYS A 170 -4.35 -0.98 17.62
CA LYS A 170 -3.00 -0.58 17.17
C LYS A 170 -3.04 0.40 16.00
N VAL A 171 -3.88 0.12 14.99
CA VAL A 171 -3.98 0.90 13.75
C VAL A 171 -4.69 2.24 13.95
N ASN A 172 -5.62 2.33 14.91
CA ASN A 172 -6.36 3.57 15.19
C ASN A 172 -5.78 4.39 16.35
N LYS A 173 -4.96 3.78 17.20
CA LYS A 173 -4.31 4.48 18.31
C LYS A 173 -3.47 5.62 17.76
N LYS A 174 -3.70 6.81 18.31
CA LYS A 174 -2.91 7.99 17.98
C LYS A 174 -1.45 7.73 18.29
N PHE A 175 -0.60 7.92 17.29
CA PHE A 175 0.83 7.72 17.37
C PHE A 175 1.55 9.06 17.54
N ARG A 176 1.41 9.95 16.54
CA ARG A 176 2.01 11.30 16.57
C ARG A 176 1.11 12.29 15.84
N ASN A 177 1.10 13.55 16.30
CA ASN A 177 0.26 14.61 15.72
C ASN A 177 -1.21 14.20 15.60
N ASP A 178 -1.72 13.49 16.62
CA ASP A 178 -3.08 12.93 16.67
C ASP A 178 -3.46 11.98 15.52
N LYS A 179 -2.47 11.39 14.84
CA LYS A 179 -2.69 10.49 13.69
C LYS A 179 -2.39 9.04 14.04
N GLY A 180 -3.20 8.14 13.50
CA GLY A 180 -2.89 6.71 13.49
C GLY A 180 -1.64 6.42 12.64
N PRO A 181 -0.95 5.28 12.86
CA PRO A 181 0.30 4.91 12.21
C PRO A 181 0.31 5.04 10.69
N ILE A 182 -0.65 4.41 10.00
CA ILE A 182 -0.70 4.37 8.54
C ILE A 182 -0.98 5.76 7.95
N ARG A 183 -1.87 6.53 8.58
CA ARG A 183 -2.16 7.91 8.17
C ARG A 183 -0.94 8.81 8.36
N LEU A 184 -0.21 8.65 9.45
CA LEU A 184 1.03 9.37 9.70
C LEU A 184 2.06 9.09 8.59
N ILE A 185 2.28 7.82 8.24
CA ILE A 185 3.23 7.41 7.19
C ILE A 185 2.85 8.05 5.84
N LYS A 186 1.58 7.97 5.43
CA LYS A 186 1.07 8.63 4.22
C LYS A 186 1.34 10.14 4.21
N GLU A 187 0.98 10.83 5.28
CA GLU A 187 1.14 12.28 5.34
C GLU A 187 2.61 12.70 5.31
N ILE A 188 3.49 11.96 5.99
CA ILE A 188 4.94 12.21 5.94
C ILE A 188 5.48 11.99 4.53
N ARG A 189 5.11 10.89 3.87
CA ARG A 189 5.48 10.64 2.46
C ARG A 189 5.06 11.80 1.57
N ASN A 190 3.82 12.28 1.70
CA ASN A 190 3.30 13.40 0.89
C ASN A 190 4.06 14.70 1.16
N LYS A 191 4.36 15.00 2.43
CA LYS A 191 5.12 16.20 2.79
C LYS A 191 6.55 16.18 2.25
N LEU A 192 7.21 15.03 2.32
CA LEU A 192 8.55 14.81 1.75
C LEU A 192 8.53 14.95 0.22
N ALA A 193 7.56 14.31 -0.45
CA ALA A 193 7.43 14.34 -1.91
C ALA A 193 7.11 15.75 -2.47
N HIS A 194 6.29 16.53 -1.77
CA HIS A 194 5.97 17.90 -2.15
C HIS A 194 7.02 18.93 -1.69
N GLY A 195 8.09 18.50 -1.00
CA GLY A 195 9.16 19.39 -0.52
C GLY A 195 8.77 20.32 0.64
N SER A 196 7.58 20.13 1.22
CA SER A 196 7.09 20.91 2.37
C SER A 196 7.73 20.51 3.71
N LEU A 197 8.49 19.42 3.73
CA LEU A 197 9.24 18.90 4.86
C LEU A 197 10.57 18.35 4.34
N SER A 198 11.69 18.74 4.95
CA SER A 198 12.99 18.13 4.63
C SER A 198 13.18 16.79 5.36
N PHE A 199 14.07 15.95 4.84
CA PHE A 199 14.43 14.67 5.46
C PHE A 199 14.98 14.83 6.89
N THR A 200 15.79 15.87 7.13
CA THR A 200 16.35 16.15 8.46
C THR A 200 15.26 16.61 9.45
N GLU A 201 14.31 17.44 9.01
CA GLU A 201 13.18 17.89 9.85
C GLU A 201 12.24 16.72 10.18
N CYS A 202 12.02 15.82 9.22
CA CYS A 202 11.21 14.62 9.42
C CYS A 202 11.75 13.78 10.58
N GLY A 203 13.07 13.51 10.61
CA GLY A 203 13.70 12.70 11.65
C GLY A 203 13.89 13.41 13.01
N ALA A 204 13.61 14.71 13.13
CA ALA A 204 14.11 15.54 14.23
C ALA A 204 13.61 15.17 15.64
N ASN A 205 12.51 14.42 15.75
CA ASN A 205 11.89 14.06 17.02
C ASN A 205 11.66 12.55 17.16
N HIS A 206 12.29 11.70 16.36
CA HIS A 206 12.03 10.25 16.40
C HIS A 206 13.10 9.48 17.18
N VAL A 207 12.69 8.32 17.71
CA VAL A 207 13.57 7.30 18.31
C VAL A 207 13.39 5.97 17.57
N ALA A 208 14.40 5.11 17.50
CA ALA A 208 14.32 3.86 16.74
C ALA A 208 13.17 2.95 17.21
N SER A 209 12.84 2.97 18.50
CA SER A 209 11.73 2.19 19.05
C SER A 209 10.35 2.58 18.48
N GLU A 210 10.14 3.85 18.11
CA GLU A 210 8.93 4.29 17.42
C GLU A 210 8.84 3.65 16.03
N PHE A 211 9.95 3.58 15.30
CA PHE A 211 9.97 2.96 13.97
C PHE A 211 9.74 1.45 14.02
N ARG A 212 10.29 0.75 15.03
CA ARG A 212 9.97 -0.66 15.27
C ARG A 212 8.46 -0.87 15.39
N GLN A 213 7.79 -0.05 16.20
CA GLN A 213 6.34 -0.13 16.37
C GLN A 213 5.59 0.13 15.06
N LEU A 214 6.00 1.14 14.27
CA LEU A 214 5.40 1.40 12.97
C LEU A 214 5.57 0.22 12.00
N ILE A 215 6.77 -0.36 11.94
CA ILE A 215 7.08 -1.54 11.12
C ILE A 215 6.18 -2.70 11.50
N ASP A 216 6.06 -3.01 12.80
CA ASP A 216 5.23 -4.11 13.28
C ASP A 216 3.74 -3.91 12.97
N ILE A 217 3.21 -2.70 13.19
CA ILE A 217 1.82 -2.38 12.90
C ILE A 217 1.51 -2.50 11.41
N VAL A 218 2.40 -1.99 10.55
CA VAL A 218 2.23 -2.08 9.09
C VAL A 218 2.31 -3.53 8.62
N LYS A 219 3.26 -4.32 9.13
CA LYS A 219 3.39 -5.75 8.81
C LYS A 219 2.13 -6.52 9.18
N GLU A 220 1.66 -6.38 10.42
CA GLU A 220 0.48 -7.08 10.93
C GLU A 220 -0.78 -6.68 10.14
N TYR A 221 -0.93 -5.40 9.82
CA TYR A 221 -2.05 -4.91 9.02
C TYR A 221 -2.03 -5.45 7.59
N LEU A 222 -0.88 -5.42 6.90
CA LEU A 222 -0.78 -5.93 5.53
C LEU A 222 -0.93 -7.45 5.47
N GLN A 223 -0.43 -8.20 6.46
CA GLN A 223 -0.68 -9.64 6.58
C GLN A 223 -2.17 -9.95 6.70
N PHE A 224 -2.89 -9.17 7.51
CA PHE A 224 -4.35 -9.28 7.62
C PHE A 224 -5.02 -9.04 6.26
N LEU A 225 -4.66 -7.97 5.55
CA LEU A 225 -5.23 -7.67 4.22
C LEU A 225 -4.94 -8.78 3.21
N ILE A 226 -3.70 -9.27 3.15
CA ILE A 226 -3.31 -10.37 2.26
C ILE A 226 -4.18 -11.60 2.53
N SER A 227 -4.41 -11.94 3.81
CA SER A 227 -5.27 -13.07 4.18
C SER A 227 -6.73 -12.88 3.77
N GLU A 228 -7.31 -11.69 3.97
CA GLU A 228 -8.71 -11.43 3.61
C GLU A 228 -8.93 -11.43 2.09
N TYR A 229 -7.98 -10.88 1.32
CA TYR A 229 -8.04 -10.92 -0.14
C TYR A 229 -7.81 -12.33 -0.69
N GLU A 230 -6.91 -13.12 -0.09
CA GLU A 230 -6.73 -14.53 -0.44
C GLU A 230 -8.02 -15.33 -0.22
N LYS A 231 -8.63 -15.23 0.96
CA LYS A 231 -9.91 -15.88 1.25
C LYS A 231 -11.01 -15.48 0.25
N TYR A 232 -11.05 -14.20 -0.15
CA TYR A 232 -11.99 -13.72 -1.15
C TYR A 232 -11.75 -14.35 -2.52
N ILE A 233 -10.50 -14.47 -2.94
CA ILE A 233 -10.13 -15.08 -4.22
C ILE A 233 -10.43 -16.59 -4.19
N ASP A 234 -10.01 -17.31 -3.15
CA ASP A 234 -10.15 -18.76 -3.03
C ASP A 234 -11.61 -19.22 -3.04
N ARG A 235 -12.51 -18.42 -2.47
CA ARG A 235 -13.96 -18.68 -2.48
C ARG A 235 -14.66 -18.21 -3.76
N ASN A 236 -13.92 -17.73 -4.76
CA ASN A 236 -14.45 -17.04 -5.94
C ASN A 236 -15.44 -15.92 -5.57
N GLY A 237 -15.13 -15.10 -4.56
CA GLY A 237 -16.02 -14.07 -4.02
C GLY A 237 -16.39 -12.96 -5.00
N TYR A 238 -15.72 -12.90 -6.15
CA TYR A 238 -16.04 -12.04 -7.29
C TYR A 238 -17.16 -12.59 -8.18
N LYS A 239 -17.58 -13.84 -7.96
CA LYS A 239 -18.54 -14.57 -8.78
C LYS A 239 -19.86 -14.76 -8.06
N VAL A 240 -20.98 -14.64 -8.77
CA VAL A 240 -22.30 -15.09 -8.27
C VAL A 240 -22.30 -16.63 -8.17
N ALA A 241 -22.95 -17.15 -7.13
CA ALA A 241 -23.07 -18.59 -6.89
C ALA A 241 -23.87 -19.28 -8.01
#